data_AF-A0A7S3ZS83-F1
#
_entry.id   AF-A0A7S3ZS83-F1
#
_cell.length_a   1.000
_cell.length_b   1.000
_cell.length_c   1.000
_cell.angle_alpha   90.00
_cell.angle_beta   90.00
_cell.angle_gamma   90.00
#
_symmetry.space_group_name_H-M   'P 1'
#
loop_
_entity.id
_entity.type
_entity.pdbx_description
1 polymer ?
#
loop_
_entity_poly.entity_id
_entity_poly.type
_entity_poly.pdbx_seq_one_letter_code
_entity_poly.pdbx_strand_id
1 'polypeptide(L)'
;MVAFGKKLAAAAAEAPFDAAHYLDYESLKALLYDLQPLHLRAPVAENALSLAVAPATNAAAMPLAPLAEGETRTRGHEVFLERMDAELRKMDAFAHERVVAVRREVRALEALDAGADVGARLQAAGDAFLEVERYVNLNVTAVRKLLKKHDKVLPERPCAAFYTARMHDMRWVRNDYSDVVVRLSRLYAARAPAAAPADGPRGVVDERSFVRATTKYWVRSDDLSAVKLAISRHLPVLVSGGRVTEGESKDSQLVNSVYLDSPSLELYHGRLAKLPGAVALRLRWYGTGEPEEVFVERKTHRDAWTGDASVKERFRVLPGDVPRLLRAEYEPPADLPAAERRLAREVQRLVSTKRLVPTVRSQCHRTAFQLAHTNAVRASIDTNLCLINEVQREDDDHAPEQGRWYRDAARSIPSSDLTRFPFAVLELKLALAEADDLPAWLRPVLASGALAPVHKFSKFVHGCAVLLPDEVQAMPYWVDDPALAPSIRATGASGASLLRRPSPPRP
;
A
#
# COMPACT_ATOMS: atom_id res chain seq x y z
N MET A 1 16.29 -13.42 -20.25
CA MET A 1 15.93 -13.49 -18.81
C MET A 1 17.20 -13.30 -17.98
N VAL A 2 17.48 -12.10 -17.47
CA VAL A 2 18.64 -11.90 -16.58
C VAL A 2 18.36 -12.66 -15.28
N ALA A 3 19.22 -13.61 -14.92
CA ALA A 3 19.09 -14.37 -13.67
C ALA A 3 18.92 -13.39 -12.51
N PHE A 4 17.79 -13.46 -11.79
CA PHE A 4 17.47 -12.55 -10.68
C PHE A 4 18.60 -12.47 -9.63
N GLY A 5 19.41 -13.52 -9.48
CA GLY A 5 20.63 -13.51 -8.67
C GLY A 5 21.62 -12.39 -9.07
N LYS A 6 21.75 -12.05 -10.35
CA LYS A 6 22.57 -10.90 -10.81
C LYS A 6 21.99 -9.55 -10.37
N LYS A 7 20.66 -9.43 -10.27
CA LYS A 7 20.00 -8.20 -9.75
C LYS A 7 20.12 -8.10 -8.23
N LEU A 8 20.03 -9.22 -7.52
CA LEU A 8 20.26 -9.27 -6.07
C LEU A 8 21.72 -8.96 -5.75
N ALA A 9 22.67 -9.48 -6.53
CA ALA A 9 24.09 -9.19 -6.40
C ALA A 9 24.44 -7.72 -6.72
N ALA A 10 23.84 -7.14 -7.76
CA ALA A 10 23.99 -5.71 -8.06
C ALA A 10 23.38 -4.83 -6.95
N ALA A 11 22.20 -5.21 -6.42
CA ALA A 11 21.59 -4.52 -5.30
C ALA A 11 22.37 -4.69 -3.97
N ALA A 12 23.10 -5.80 -3.83
CA ALA A 12 24.01 -6.05 -2.72
C ALA A 12 25.34 -5.26 -2.85
N ALA A 13 25.77 -4.91 -4.06
CA ALA A 13 26.94 -4.05 -4.27
C ALA A 13 26.72 -2.61 -3.79
N GLU A 14 25.46 -2.17 -3.76
CA GLU A 14 25.03 -0.89 -3.19
C GLU A 14 24.39 -1.04 -1.80
N ALA A 15 24.60 -2.19 -1.15
CA ALA A 15 24.06 -2.44 0.17
C ALA A 15 24.63 -1.45 1.20
N PRO A 16 23.80 -0.88 2.08
CA PRO A 16 24.27 0.03 3.13
C PRO A 16 25.12 -0.64 4.20
N PHE A 17 25.09 -1.98 4.30
CA PHE A 17 25.75 -2.73 5.38
C PHE A 17 26.61 -3.87 4.84
N ASP A 18 27.46 -4.43 5.71
CA ASP A 18 28.28 -5.60 5.39
C ASP A 18 27.40 -6.79 4.95
N ALA A 19 27.85 -7.49 3.90
CA ALA A 19 27.24 -8.68 3.34
C ALA A 19 26.95 -9.77 4.40
N ALA A 20 27.74 -9.84 5.48
CA ALA A 20 27.55 -10.82 6.56
C ALA A 20 26.16 -10.75 7.22
N HIS A 21 25.53 -9.57 7.24
CA HIS A 21 24.22 -9.36 7.86
C HIS A 21 23.05 -9.74 6.94
N TYR A 22 23.27 -9.82 5.63
CA TYR A 22 22.22 -10.17 4.66
C TYR A 22 21.96 -11.67 4.60
N LEU A 23 20.87 -12.06 3.94
CA LEU A 23 20.56 -13.45 3.65
C LEU A 23 21.73 -14.10 2.92
N ASP A 24 22.23 -15.20 3.47
CA ASP A 24 23.18 -16.09 2.82
C ASP A 24 22.47 -16.90 1.71
N TYR A 25 22.06 -16.16 0.67
CA TYR A 25 21.21 -16.66 -0.40
C TYR A 25 21.90 -17.76 -1.20
N GLU A 26 23.20 -17.65 -1.44
CA GLU A 26 23.96 -18.63 -2.22
C GLU A 26 24.20 -19.93 -1.45
N SER A 27 24.52 -19.88 -0.15
CA SER A 27 24.60 -21.11 0.66
C SER A 27 23.26 -21.84 0.73
N LEU A 28 22.17 -21.12 1.00
CA LEU A 28 20.84 -21.73 1.07
C LEU A 28 20.38 -22.26 -0.29
N LYS A 29 20.74 -21.57 -1.38
CA LYS A 29 20.48 -22.01 -2.74
C LYS A 29 21.29 -23.25 -3.13
N ALA A 30 22.51 -23.40 -2.63
CA ALA A 30 23.33 -24.60 -2.80
C ALA A 30 22.69 -25.80 -2.08
N LEU A 31 22.24 -25.62 -0.83
CA LEU A 31 21.47 -26.66 -0.11
C LEU A 31 20.23 -27.09 -0.90
N LEU A 32 19.48 -26.15 -1.50
CA LEU A 32 18.35 -26.49 -2.36
C LEU A 32 18.75 -27.29 -3.60
N TYR A 33 19.93 -27.03 -4.18
CA TYR A 33 20.43 -27.79 -5.33
C TYR A 33 20.76 -29.23 -4.92
N ASP A 34 21.36 -29.43 -3.75
CA ASP A 34 21.64 -30.75 -3.19
C ASP A 34 20.36 -31.52 -2.84
N LEU A 35 19.25 -30.82 -2.60
CA LEU A 35 17.94 -31.43 -2.37
C LEU A 35 17.18 -31.78 -3.66
N GLN A 36 17.64 -31.32 -4.83
CA GLN A 36 16.99 -31.66 -6.10
C GLN A 36 17.11 -33.15 -6.41
N PRO A 37 16.03 -33.79 -6.94
CA PRO A 37 16.11 -35.12 -7.52
C PRO A 37 17.26 -35.22 -8.52
N LEU A 38 18.01 -36.33 -8.49
CA LEU A 38 19.23 -36.51 -9.31
C LEU A 38 19.00 -36.28 -10.81
N HIS A 39 17.81 -36.63 -11.33
CA HIS A 39 17.42 -36.42 -12.74
C HIS A 39 17.12 -34.96 -13.11
N LEU A 40 16.98 -34.06 -12.12
CA LEU A 40 16.77 -32.62 -12.31
C LEU A 40 18.04 -31.79 -12.08
N ARG A 41 19.11 -32.41 -11.56
CA ARG A 41 20.44 -31.81 -11.55
C ARG A 41 20.93 -31.81 -13.02
N ALA A 42 21.40 -30.67 -13.52
CA ALA A 42 21.87 -30.55 -14.90
C ALA A 42 22.89 -31.66 -15.24
N PRO A 43 22.96 -32.14 -16.50
CA PRO A 43 23.76 -33.29 -16.84
C PRO A 43 25.22 -32.97 -16.53
N VAL A 44 25.83 -33.80 -15.66
CA VAL A 44 27.27 -33.99 -15.70
C VAL A 44 27.61 -34.30 -17.15
N ALA A 45 28.60 -33.61 -17.70
CA ALA A 45 29.05 -33.76 -19.08
C ALA A 45 28.99 -35.24 -19.50
N GLU A 46 28.33 -35.51 -20.63
CA GLU A 46 28.42 -36.78 -21.33
C GLU A 46 29.91 -37.04 -21.61
N ASN A 47 30.57 -37.76 -20.70
CA ASN A 47 31.81 -38.52 -20.87
C ASN A 47 32.19 -39.15 -19.52
N ALA A 48 31.34 -40.07 -19.05
CA ALA A 48 31.75 -41.07 -18.06
C ALA A 48 30.87 -42.32 -18.19
N LEU A 49 30.88 -42.93 -19.38
CA LEU A 49 30.65 -44.37 -19.46
C LEU A 49 31.89 -45.06 -18.87
N SER A 50 31.81 -45.42 -17.60
CA SER A 50 32.63 -46.50 -17.05
C SER A 50 31.76 -47.36 -16.14
N LEU A 51 31.41 -48.56 -16.62
CA LEU A 51 30.68 -49.61 -15.91
C LEU A 51 31.59 -50.38 -14.91
N ALA A 52 32.66 -49.76 -14.40
CA ALA A 52 33.72 -50.49 -13.69
C ALA A 52 34.26 -49.81 -12.43
N VAL A 53 33.40 -49.17 -11.62
CA VAL A 53 33.80 -48.77 -10.25
C VAL A 53 33.04 -49.63 -9.25
N ALA A 54 33.76 -50.49 -8.54
CA ALA A 54 33.20 -51.30 -7.47
C ALA A 54 32.66 -50.40 -6.34
N PRO A 55 31.52 -50.74 -5.71
CA PRO A 55 30.95 -49.94 -4.63
C PRO A 55 31.92 -49.84 -3.46
N ALA A 56 32.01 -48.66 -2.84
CA ALA A 56 32.86 -48.42 -1.69
C ALA A 56 32.44 -49.35 -0.52
N THR A 57 33.44 -50.00 0.10
CA THR A 57 33.23 -50.92 1.21
C THR A 57 33.63 -50.28 2.53
N ASN A 58 33.00 -50.73 3.62
CA ASN A 58 33.41 -50.33 4.97
C ASN A 58 34.70 -51.07 5.40
N ALA A 59 35.19 -50.81 6.61
CA ALA A 59 36.39 -51.45 7.16
C ALA A 59 36.29 -53.00 7.30
N ALA A 60 35.09 -53.58 7.13
CA ALA A 60 34.85 -55.01 7.09
C ALA A 60 34.66 -55.55 5.66
N ALA A 61 35.04 -54.77 4.63
CA ALA A 61 34.92 -55.10 3.22
C ALA A 61 33.48 -55.38 2.72
N MET A 62 32.46 -54.97 3.48
CA MET A 62 31.07 -55.08 3.06
C MET A 62 30.65 -53.84 2.25
N PRO A 63 29.82 -53.99 1.19
CA PRO A 63 29.29 -52.86 0.45
C PRO A 63 28.57 -51.90 1.40
N LEU A 64 28.88 -50.60 1.32
CA LEU A 64 28.09 -49.58 2.01
C LEU A 64 26.66 -49.64 1.48
N ALA A 65 25.70 -49.99 2.33
CA ALA A 65 24.29 -49.86 1.98
C ALA A 65 23.99 -48.38 1.69
N PRO A 66 23.41 -48.02 0.55
CA PRO A 66 22.96 -46.65 0.33
C PRO A 66 21.90 -46.37 1.39
N LEU A 67 22.13 -45.33 2.21
CA LEU A 67 21.04 -44.73 3.00
C LEU A 67 19.89 -44.49 2.03
N ALA A 68 18.69 -45.00 2.33
CA ALA A 68 17.55 -44.88 1.44
C ALA A 68 17.40 -43.39 1.05
N GLU A 69 17.29 -43.07 -0.24
CA GLU A 69 17.34 -41.68 -0.74
C GLU A 69 16.38 -40.73 0.02
N GLY A 70 15.29 -41.27 0.58
CA GLY A 70 14.33 -40.55 1.42
C GLY A 70 14.87 -40.04 2.76
N GLU A 71 15.77 -40.76 3.43
CA GLU A 71 16.36 -40.35 4.72
C GLU A 71 17.36 -39.20 4.52
N THR A 72 18.21 -39.29 3.49
CA THR A 72 19.20 -38.25 3.17
C THR A 72 18.53 -36.93 2.75
N ARG A 73 17.46 -37.00 1.95
CA ARG A 73 16.68 -35.81 1.56
C ARG A 73 15.91 -35.21 2.74
N THR A 74 15.45 -36.03 3.68
CA THR A 74 14.74 -35.54 4.88
C THR A 74 15.69 -34.79 5.80
N ARG A 75 16.86 -35.36 6.10
CA ARG A 75 17.89 -34.70 6.90
C ARG A 75 18.42 -33.43 6.23
N GLY A 76 18.62 -33.42 4.91
CA GLY A 76 19.04 -32.22 4.20
C GLY A 76 17.97 -31.11 4.20
N HIS A 77 16.69 -31.48 4.15
CA HIS A 77 15.59 -30.51 4.27
C HIS A 77 15.53 -29.91 5.68
N GLU A 78 15.72 -30.71 6.74
CA GLU A 78 15.83 -30.22 8.11
C GLU A 78 16.98 -29.20 8.25
N VAL A 79 18.16 -29.50 7.70
CA VAL A 79 19.29 -28.57 7.68
C VAL A 79 18.96 -27.26 6.95
N PHE A 80 18.22 -27.32 5.84
CA PHE A 80 17.77 -26.12 5.15
C PHE A 80 16.85 -25.26 6.04
N LEU A 81 15.88 -25.88 6.72
CA LEU A 81 14.94 -25.20 7.61
C LEU A 81 15.67 -24.58 8.82
N GLU A 82 16.60 -25.31 9.43
CA GLU A 82 17.43 -24.81 10.53
C GLU A 82 18.27 -23.60 10.12
N ARG A 83 18.89 -23.66 8.93
CA ARG A 83 19.69 -22.55 8.38
C ARG A 83 18.80 -21.35 8.05
N MET A 84 17.61 -21.58 7.50
CA MET A 84 16.64 -20.52 7.23
C MET A 84 16.21 -19.83 8.54
N ASP A 85 15.93 -20.59 9.59
CA ASP A 85 15.58 -20.07 10.91
C ASP A 85 16.72 -19.27 11.56
N ALA A 86 17.97 -19.71 11.37
CA ALA A 86 19.15 -18.97 11.83
C ALA A 86 19.32 -17.65 11.09
N GLU A 87 19.14 -17.65 9.76
CA GLU A 87 19.24 -16.46 8.93
C GLU A 87 18.14 -15.43 9.25
N LEU A 88 16.91 -15.87 9.48
CA LEU A 88 15.83 -14.98 9.93
C LEU A 88 16.15 -14.33 11.28
N ARG A 89 16.66 -15.10 12.26
CA ARG A 89 17.08 -14.58 13.57
C ARG A 89 18.22 -13.58 13.45
N LYS A 90 19.20 -13.85 12.59
CA LYS A 90 20.32 -12.94 12.31
C LYS A 90 19.81 -11.60 11.78
N MET A 91 18.96 -11.63 10.75
CA MET A 91 18.41 -10.41 10.15
C MET A 91 17.62 -9.59 11.15
N ASP A 92 16.82 -10.29 11.94
CA ASP A 92 15.97 -9.71 12.96
C ASP A 92 16.76 -9.00 14.06
N ALA A 93 17.82 -9.63 14.56
CA ALA A 93 18.72 -9.03 15.54
C ALA A 93 19.41 -7.77 14.99
N PHE A 94 19.95 -7.84 13.78
CA PHE A 94 20.66 -6.73 13.15
C PHE A 94 19.73 -5.55 12.85
N ALA A 95 18.56 -5.80 12.23
CA ALA A 95 17.58 -4.75 11.95
C ALA A 95 17.12 -4.07 13.25
N HIS A 96 16.89 -4.85 14.31
CA HIS A 96 16.50 -4.31 15.61
C HIS A 96 17.58 -3.39 16.19
N GLU A 97 18.84 -3.82 16.17
CA GLU A 97 19.97 -3.03 16.65
C GLU A 97 20.08 -1.68 15.93
N ARG A 98 19.99 -1.68 14.59
CA ARG A 98 20.08 -0.46 13.79
C ARG A 98 18.92 0.50 14.07
N VAL A 99 17.69 -0.01 14.21
CA VAL A 99 16.51 0.80 14.54
C VAL A 99 16.62 1.41 15.93
N VAL A 100 17.13 0.65 16.91
CA VAL A 100 17.38 1.17 18.25
C VAL A 100 18.42 2.29 18.21
N ALA A 101 19.46 2.16 17.39
CA ALA A 101 20.45 3.23 17.20
C ALA A 101 19.81 4.50 16.61
N VAL A 102 18.98 4.37 15.57
CA VAL A 102 18.24 5.50 14.98
C VAL A 102 17.32 6.15 16.03
N ARG A 103 16.54 5.36 16.77
CA ARG A 103 15.65 5.86 17.83
C ARG A 103 16.41 6.60 18.92
N ARG A 104 17.58 6.09 19.33
CA ARG A 104 18.45 6.74 20.31
C ARG A 104 18.93 8.10 19.81
N GLU A 105 19.36 8.18 18.55
CA GLU A 105 19.81 9.43 17.96
C GLU A 105 18.66 10.45 17.83
N VAL A 106 17.48 10.01 17.38
CA VAL A 106 16.29 10.86 17.31
C VAL A 106 15.92 11.42 18.69
N ARG A 107 15.95 10.59 19.74
CA ARG A 107 15.71 11.04 21.13
C ARG A 107 16.78 12.03 21.62
N ALA A 108 18.04 11.83 21.23
CA ALA A 108 19.10 12.77 21.56
C ALA A 108 18.85 14.14 20.88
N LEU A 109 18.41 14.14 19.62
CA LEU A 109 18.08 15.36 18.88
C LEU A 109 16.83 16.09 19.41
N GLU A 110 15.88 15.37 20.02
CA GLU A 110 14.73 15.94 20.72
C GLU A 110 15.15 16.74 21.97
N ALA A 111 16.28 16.38 22.61
CA ALA A 111 16.79 17.05 23.79
C ALA A 111 17.71 18.25 23.50
N LEU A 112 18.06 18.49 22.23
CA LEU A 112 18.99 19.55 21.82
C LEU A 112 18.25 20.79 21.30
N ASP A 113 18.72 21.97 21.70
CA ASP A 113 18.28 23.26 21.18
C ASP A 113 18.65 23.44 19.69
N ALA A 114 17.98 24.37 19.00
CA ALA A 114 18.15 24.59 17.57
C ALA A 114 19.53 25.18 17.24
N GLY A 115 20.41 24.38 16.62
CA GLY A 115 21.73 24.80 16.12
C GLY A 115 22.15 24.07 14.82
N ALA A 116 23.22 24.53 14.17
CA ALA A 116 23.66 24.00 12.86
C ALA A 116 24.09 22.52 12.90
N ASP A 117 24.74 22.09 13.98
CA ASP A 117 25.13 20.67 14.19
C ASP A 117 23.91 19.74 14.23
N VAL A 118 22.81 20.22 14.79
CA VAL A 118 21.55 19.46 14.91
C VAL A 118 20.92 19.20 13.54
N GLY A 119 21.06 20.14 12.59
CA GLY A 119 20.57 19.95 11.23
C GLY A 119 21.29 18.82 10.48
N ALA A 120 22.62 18.79 10.56
CA ALA A 120 23.44 17.75 9.96
C ALA A 120 23.15 16.37 10.59
N ARG A 121 23.05 16.31 11.92
CA ARG A 121 22.73 15.07 12.65
C ARG A 121 21.30 14.59 12.37
N LEU A 122 20.33 15.48 12.24
CA LEU A 122 18.96 15.15 11.86
C LEU A 122 18.88 14.55 10.45
N GLN A 123 19.63 15.13 9.52
CA GLN A 123 19.77 14.60 8.17
C GLN A 123 20.38 13.19 8.20
N ALA A 124 21.50 13.01 8.92
CA ALA A 124 22.15 11.71 9.09
C ALA A 124 21.23 10.66 9.74
N ALA A 125 20.43 11.04 10.74
CA ALA A 125 19.45 10.14 11.37
C ALA A 125 18.35 9.72 10.38
N GLY A 126 17.91 10.65 9.51
CA GLY A 126 16.98 10.34 8.42
C GLY A 126 17.58 9.40 7.39
N ASP A 127 18.83 9.60 7.00
CA ASP A 127 19.51 8.75 6.02
C ASP A 127 19.77 7.35 6.59
N ALA A 128 20.21 7.23 7.85
CA ALA A 128 20.34 5.96 8.56
C ALA A 128 19.01 5.20 8.67
N PHE A 129 17.89 5.91 8.83
CA PHE A 129 16.55 5.30 8.78
C PHE A 129 16.27 4.70 7.39
N LEU A 130 16.60 5.40 6.30
CA LEU A 130 16.42 4.89 4.93
C LEU A 130 17.32 3.68 4.64
N GLU A 131 18.52 3.63 5.20
CA GLU A 131 19.43 2.48 5.09
C GLU A 131 18.82 1.22 5.73
N VAL A 132 18.21 1.36 6.91
CA VAL A 132 17.48 0.27 7.58
C VAL A 132 16.33 -0.23 6.72
N GLU A 133 15.51 0.67 6.17
CA GLU A 133 14.40 0.33 5.28
C GLU A 133 14.88 -0.44 4.05
N ARG A 134 15.96 0.03 3.42
CA ARG A 134 16.60 -0.64 2.28
C ARG A 134 17.06 -2.05 2.66
N TYR A 135 17.69 -2.21 3.83
CA TYR A 135 18.10 -3.51 4.34
C TYR A 135 16.92 -4.47 4.53
N VAL A 136 15.81 -4.00 5.13
CA VAL A 136 14.60 -4.82 5.34
C VAL A 136 14.02 -5.25 3.98
N ASN A 137 13.83 -4.32 3.05
CA ASN A 137 13.23 -4.59 1.74
C ASN A 137 14.05 -5.58 0.90
N LEU A 138 15.38 -5.45 0.92
CA LEU A 138 16.29 -6.37 0.23
C LEU A 138 16.18 -7.79 0.79
N ASN A 139 16.23 -7.94 2.12
CA ASN A 139 16.16 -9.25 2.77
C ASN A 139 14.79 -9.90 2.60
N VAL A 140 13.69 -9.17 2.79
CA VAL A 140 12.32 -9.68 2.55
C VAL A 140 12.17 -10.18 1.11
N THR A 141 12.69 -9.42 0.15
CA THR A 141 12.67 -9.83 -1.27
C THR A 141 13.50 -11.08 -1.51
N ALA A 142 14.70 -11.16 -0.93
CA ALA A 142 15.60 -12.30 -1.06
C ALA A 142 14.94 -13.58 -0.47
N VAL A 143 14.39 -13.49 0.74
CA VAL A 143 13.68 -14.60 1.41
C VAL A 143 12.50 -15.07 0.58
N ARG A 144 11.60 -14.18 0.14
CA ARG A 144 10.44 -14.55 -0.71
C ARG A 144 10.87 -15.28 -1.98
N LYS A 145 11.98 -14.86 -2.59
CA LYS A 145 12.50 -15.47 -3.82
C LYS A 145 13.12 -16.84 -3.56
N LEU A 146 13.84 -16.98 -2.45
CA LEU A 146 14.38 -18.25 -2.00
C LEU A 146 13.26 -19.25 -1.72
N LEU A 147 12.23 -18.85 -0.97
CA LEU A 147 11.06 -19.67 -0.65
C LEU A 147 10.29 -20.11 -1.91
N LYS A 148 10.08 -19.21 -2.88
CA LYS A 148 9.51 -19.58 -4.19
C LYS A 148 10.37 -20.61 -4.93
N LYS A 149 11.69 -20.52 -4.81
CA LYS A 149 12.60 -21.50 -5.41
C LYS A 149 12.52 -22.84 -4.67
N HIS A 150 12.46 -22.82 -3.34
CA HIS A 150 12.28 -24.00 -2.51
C HIS A 150 11.02 -24.77 -2.91
N ASP A 151 9.85 -24.13 -2.93
CA ASP A 151 8.58 -24.81 -3.26
C ASP A 151 8.54 -25.32 -4.70
N LYS A 152 9.31 -24.71 -5.61
CA LYS A 152 9.50 -25.23 -6.97
C LYS A 152 10.38 -26.49 -7.00
N VAL A 153 11.36 -26.59 -6.11
CA VAL A 153 12.29 -27.73 -6.03
C VAL A 153 11.70 -28.89 -5.24
N LEU A 154 10.95 -28.59 -4.17
CA LEU A 154 10.30 -29.55 -3.27
C LEU A 154 8.79 -29.29 -3.22
N PRO A 155 8.04 -29.59 -4.30
CA PRO A 155 6.58 -29.38 -4.33
C PRO A 155 5.84 -30.25 -3.30
N GLU A 156 6.42 -31.38 -2.91
CA GLU A 156 5.88 -32.32 -1.92
C GLU A 156 5.89 -31.76 -0.48
N ARG A 157 6.71 -30.72 -0.23
CA ARG A 157 6.96 -30.16 1.11
C ARG A 157 6.98 -28.63 1.05
N PRO A 158 5.90 -27.96 0.61
CA PRO A 158 5.92 -26.51 0.46
C PRO A 158 6.04 -25.82 1.82
N CYS A 159 6.91 -24.82 1.92
CA CYS A 159 7.10 -24.05 3.15
C CYS A 159 6.98 -22.54 2.94
N ALA A 160 6.85 -22.05 1.70
CA ALA A 160 6.84 -20.62 1.42
C ALA A 160 5.70 -19.88 2.13
N ALA A 161 4.50 -20.45 2.16
CA ALA A 161 3.35 -19.84 2.84
C ALA A 161 3.61 -19.66 4.34
N PHE A 162 4.07 -20.72 5.00
CA PHE A 162 4.41 -20.72 6.42
C PHE A 162 5.50 -19.70 6.75
N TYR A 163 6.63 -19.73 6.04
CA TYR A 163 7.72 -18.79 6.29
C TYR A 163 7.39 -17.36 5.91
N THR A 164 6.56 -17.14 4.88
CA THR A 164 6.10 -15.79 4.53
C THR A 164 5.24 -15.21 5.64
N ALA A 165 4.29 -15.98 6.18
CA ALA A 165 3.49 -15.56 7.33
C ALA A 165 4.35 -15.29 8.56
N ARG A 166 5.21 -16.25 8.93
CA ARG A 166 6.14 -16.12 10.06
C ARG A 166 7.04 -14.89 9.93
N MET A 167 7.66 -14.68 8.76
CA MET A 167 8.50 -13.51 8.49
C MET A 167 7.71 -12.21 8.64
N HIS A 168 6.47 -12.15 8.18
CA HIS A 168 5.60 -10.98 8.34
C HIS A 168 5.25 -10.68 9.81
N ASP A 169 5.23 -11.69 10.67
CA ASP A 169 5.02 -11.52 12.11
C ASP A 169 6.29 -11.16 12.89
N MET A 170 7.48 -11.31 12.29
CA MET A 170 8.74 -10.94 12.94
C MET A 170 8.86 -9.43 13.12
N ARG A 171 9.45 -9.00 14.25
CA ARG A 171 9.59 -7.58 14.61
C ARG A 171 10.28 -6.74 13.53
N TRP A 172 11.29 -7.25 12.82
CA TRP A 172 12.00 -6.49 11.79
C TRP A 172 11.22 -6.24 10.50
N VAL A 173 10.15 -7.01 10.25
CA VAL A 173 9.24 -6.80 9.10
C VAL A 173 7.96 -6.12 9.55
N ARG A 174 7.48 -6.47 10.74
CA ARG A 174 6.26 -5.94 11.33
C ARG A 174 6.42 -4.53 11.88
N ASN A 175 7.61 -4.17 12.38
CA ASN A 175 7.78 -2.90 13.08
C ASN A 175 7.37 -1.75 12.18
N ASP A 176 6.26 -1.14 12.57
CA ASP A 176 5.79 0.10 12.02
C ASP A 176 6.74 1.19 12.52
N TYR A 177 7.73 1.55 11.69
CA TYR A 177 8.65 2.65 11.97
C TYR A 177 7.98 4.03 11.93
N SER A 178 6.64 4.06 11.93
CA SER A 178 5.80 5.24 12.16
C SER A 178 6.32 6.16 13.25
N ASP A 179 6.76 5.61 14.39
CA ASP A 179 7.24 6.41 15.52
C ASP A 179 8.45 7.27 15.14
N VAL A 180 9.41 6.67 14.41
CA VAL A 180 10.60 7.35 13.90
C VAL A 180 10.20 8.44 12.91
N VAL A 181 9.30 8.12 11.96
CA VAL A 181 8.84 9.08 10.94
C VAL A 181 8.12 10.28 11.58
N VAL A 182 7.24 10.04 12.55
CA VAL A 182 6.50 11.10 13.26
C VAL A 182 7.46 11.98 14.07
N ARG A 183 8.42 11.39 14.79
CA ARG A 183 9.42 12.15 15.56
C ARG A 183 10.33 12.98 14.67
N LEU A 184 10.88 12.38 13.59
CA LEU A 184 11.66 13.11 12.59
C LEU A 184 10.86 14.26 11.99
N SER A 185 9.59 14.02 11.62
CA SER A 185 8.71 15.05 11.07
C SER A 185 8.52 16.24 12.03
N ARG A 186 8.41 15.99 13.34
CA ARG A 186 8.37 17.06 14.35
C ARG A 186 9.67 17.82 14.47
N LEU A 187 10.80 17.11 14.47
CA LEU A 187 12.12 17.73 14.55
C LEU A 187 12.36 18.67 13.36
N TYR A 188 11.94 18.27 12.16
CA TYR A 188 11.96 19.13 10.97
C TYR A 188 10.99 20.31 11.12
N ALA A 189 9.75 20.08 11.54
CA ALA A 189 8.75 21.14 11.69
C ALA A 189 9.14 22.19 12.75
N ALA A 190 9.74 21.78 13.87
CA ALA A 190 10.21 22.67 14.92
C ALA A 190 11.40 23.56 14.48
N ARG A 191 12.12 23.14 13.44
CA ARG A 191 13.31 23.81 12.91
C ARG A 191 13.06 24.47 11.56
N ALA A 192 11.87 24.30 10.99
CA ALA A 192 11.45 25.05 9.83
C ALA A 192 11.49 26.53 10.19
N PRO A 193 12.03 27.41 9.32
CA PRO A 193 12.02 28.84 9.59
C PRO A 193 10.59 29.26 9.93
N ALA A 194 10.43 29.99 11.05
CA ALA A 194 9.15 30.57 11.39
C ALA A 194 8.73 31.47 10.23
N ALA A 195 7.79 31.00 9.41
CA ALA A 195 7.13 31.88 8.47
C ALA A 195 6.44 32.94 9.31
N ALA A 196 6.80 34.21 9.07
CA ALA A 196 6.30 35.50 9.57
C ALA A 196 5.32 35.50 10.78
N PRO A 197 5.48 36.45 11.73
CA PRO A 197 4.65 36.52 12.93
C PRO A 197 3.14 36.51 12.64
N ALA A 198 2.39 35.94 13.59
CA ALA A 198 0.95 35.73 13.56
C ALA A 198 0.07 37.00 13.47
N ASP A 199 0.67 38.17 13.22
CA ASP A 199 0.02 39.49 13.12
C ASP A 199 -0.20 39.96 11.67
N GLY A 200 0.13 39.16 10.67
CA GLY A 200 -0.49 39.29 9.34
C GLY A 200 -1.93 38.78 9.41
N PRO A 201 -2.92 39.37 8.70
CA PRO A 201 -4.27 38.85 8.70
C PRO A 201 -4.16 37.37 8.35
N ARG A 202 -4.68 36.49 9.22
CA ARG A 202 -4.73 35.04 8.97
C ARG A 202 -5.12 34.90 7.53
N GLY A 203 -4.17 34.48 6.70
CA GLY A 203 -4.37 34.37 5.27
C GLY A 203 -5.36 33.25 5.06
N VAL A 204 -6.66 33.56 5.20
CA VAL A 204 -7.63 33.23 4.20
C VAL A 204 -6.96 33.69 2.92
N VAL A 205 -6.22 32.78 2.29
CA VAL A 205 -5.82 32.96 0.90
C VAL A 205 -7.14 33.28 0.23
N ASP A 206 -7.29 34.51 -0.28
CA ASP A 206 -8.52 34.96 -0.88
C ASP A 206 -8.99 33.85 -1.82
N GLU A 207 -10.13 33.22 -1.50
CA GLU A 207 -10.59 32.02 -2.20
C GLU A 207 -10.88 32.28 -3.69
N ARG A 208 -10.72 33.53 -4.12
CA ARG A 208 -11.06 34.07 -5.42
C ARG A 208 -9.91 34.07 -6.44
N SER A 209 -8.63 33.89 -6.08
CA SER A 209 -7.52 34.09 -7.05
C SER A 209 -6.33 33.10 -7.02
N PHE A 210 -6.49 31.87 -6.52
CA PHE A 210 -5.44 30.84 -6.64
C PHE A 210 -5.83 29.69 -7.59
N VAL A 211 -4.81 29.08 -8.21
CA VAL A 211 -4.95 27.87 -9.00
C VAL A 211 -4.85 26.65 -8.08
N ARG A 212 -5.93 25.86 -8.00
CA ARG A 212 -5.91 24.54 -7.32
C ARG A 212 -5.48 23.45 -8.28
N ALA A 213 -4.28 22.92 -8.09
CA ALA A 213 -3.82 21.71 -8.78
C ALA A 213 -3.90 20.50 -7.84
N THR A 214 -4.42 19.38 -8.35
CA THR A 214 -4.36 18.09 -7.65
C THR A 214 -3.77 17.04 -8.57
N THR A 215 -2.59 16.55 -8.21
CA THR A 215 -1.87 15.51 -8.95
C THR A 215 -1.76 14.24 -8.11
N LYS A 216 -1.73 13.09 -8.79
CA LYS A 216 -1.62 11.78 -8.14
C LYS A 216 -0.47 11.01 -8.75
N TYR A 217 0.21 10.25 -7.91
CA TYR A 217 1.35 9.43 -8.29
C TYR A 217 1.19 8.04 -7.68
N TRP A 218 1.61 7.02 -8.42
CA TRP A 218 1.91 5.72 -7.85
C TRP A 218 3.34 5.72 -7.33
N VAL A 219 3.52 5.18 -6.14
CA VAL A 219 4.82 5.05 -5.46
C VAL A 219 5.05 3.58 -5.18
N ARG A 220 6.22 3.07 -5.57
CA ARG A 220 6.61 1.69 -5.26
C ARG A 220 6.86 1.55 -3.77
N SER A 221 6.61 0.35 -3.23
CA SER A 221 6.89 0.07 -1.82
C SER A 221 8.35 0.32 -1.45
N ASP A 222 9.27 0.03 -2.38
CA ASP A 222 10.72 0.23 -2.19
C ASP A 222 11.10 1.71 -1.98
N ASP A 223 10.35 2.64 -2.60
CA ASP A 223 10.64 4.08 -2.56
C ASP A 223 9.77 4.83 -1.53
N LEU A 224 8.82 4.15 -0.90
CA LEU A 224 7.80 4.74 -0.04
C LEU A 224 8.40 5.51 1.14
N SER A 225 9.38 4.93 1.81
CA SER A 225 10.02 5.52 3.00
C SER A 225 10.86 6.75 2.63
N ALA A 226 11.54 6.71 1.48
CA ALA A 226 12.27 7.86 0.95
C ALA A 226 11.32 9.02 0.60
N VAL A 227 10.18 8.74 -0.05
CA VAL A 227 9.16 9.75 -0.38
C VAL A 227 8.51 10.32 0.89
N LYS A 228 8.16 9.48 1.87
CA LYS A 228 7.60 9.92 3.17
C LYS A 228 8.56 10.87 3.88
N LEU A 229 9.85 10.51 3.96
CA LEU A 229 10.87 11.34 4.61
C LEU A 229 11.12 12.65 3.84
N ALA A 230 11.20 12.59 2.51
CA ALA A 230 11.41 13.77 1.69
C ALA A 230 10.28 14.80 1.85
N ILE A 231 9.03 14.34 1.96
CA ILE A 231 7.88 15.20 2.24
C ILE A 231 7.88 15.68 3.70
N SER A 232 8.21 14.81 4.66
CA SER A 232 8.15 15.14 6.09
C SER A 232 9.18 16.18 6.54
N ARG A 233 10.26 16.37 5.75
CA ARG A 233 11.23 17.47 5.89
C ARG A 233 10.59 18.86 5.75
N HIS A 234 9.48 18.97 5.01
CA HIS A 234 8.85 20.25 4.68
C HIS A 234 7.40 20.36 5.19
N LEU A 235 6.70 19.23 5.32
CA LEU A 235 5.31 19.19 5.75
C LEU A 235 5.17 18.23 6.94
N PRO A 236 4.71 18.70 8.11
CA PRO A 236 4.55 17.83 9.27
C PRO A 236 3.46 16.78 9.03
N VAL A 237 3.71 15.58 9.53
CA VAL A 237 2.71 14.50 9.60
C VAL A 237 1.59 14.91 10.57
N LEU A 238 0.35 14.88 10.09
CA LEU A 238 -0.83 15.12 10.91
C LEU A 238 -1.19 13.84 11.67
N VAL A 239 -0.98 13.85 12.99
CA VAL A 239 -1.42 12.78 13.88
C VAL A 239 -2.82 13.09 14.39
N SER A 240 -3.79 12.23 14.09
CA SER A 240 -5.16 12.37 14.60
C SER A 240 -5.18 12.18 16.11
N GLY A 241 -5.75 13.14 16.87
CA GLY A 241 -5.93 13.04 18.32
C GLY A 241 -5.03 13.94 19.19
N GLY A 242 -4.07 14.67 18.61
CA GLY A 242 -3.35 15.79 19.25
C GLY A 242 -2.45 15.46 20.46
N ARG A 243 -2.60 14.30 21.10
CA ARG A 243 -1.76 13.84 22.22
C ARG A 243 -0.96 12.61 21.80
N VAL A 244 0.34 12.67 22.06
CA VAL A 244 1.26 11.57 21.80
C VAL A 244 1.78 11.06 23.11
N THR A 245 1.15 9.99 23.55
CA THR A 245 1.68 9.00 24.48
C THR A 245 2.76 8.20 23.75
N GLU A 246 3.88 7.93 24.44
CA GLU A 246 4.95 7.09 23.89
C GLU A 246 4.39 5.70 23.56
N GLY A 247 4.45 5.30 22.28
CA GLY A 247 4.04 3.96 21.81
C GLY A 247 2.76 3.89 20.96
N GLU A 248 1.96 4.96 20.89
CA GLU A 248 0.64 4.92 20.19
C GLU A 248 0.58 5.79 18.93
N SER A 249 1.62 6.57 18.63
CA SER A 249 1.64 7.51 17.52
C SER A 249 1.96 6.83 16.19
N LYS A 250 0.92 6.28 15.56
CA LYS A 250 0.99 5.82 14.16
C LYS A 250 1.05 7.01 13.22
N ASP A 251 1.84 6.89 12.17
CA ASP A 251 1.95 7.90 11.11
C ASP A 251 0.72 7.91 10.18
N SER A 252 -0.11 6.88 10.30
CA SER A 252 -1.21 6.61 9.39
C SER A 252 -2.45 6.12 10.12
N GLN A 253 -3.60 6.46 9.53
CA GLN A 253 -4.92 6.06 10.02
C GLN A 253 -5.57 5.15 8.99
N LEU A 254 -6.24 4.08 9.45
CA LEU A 254 -7.06 3.25 8.56
C LEU A 254 -8.28 4.07 8.10
N VAL A 255 -8.44 4.18 6.78
CA VAL A 255 -9.55 4.88 6.13
C VAL A 255 -10.34 3.87 5.33
N ASN A 256 -11.62 3.75 5.64
CA ASN A 256 -12.56 2.96 4.88
C ASN A 256 -13.50 3.88 4.10
N SER A 257 -13.86 3.51 2.88
CA SER A 257 -14.83 4.26 2.08
C SER A 257 -15.62 3.31 1.18
N VAL A 258 -16.89 3.09 1.49
CA VAL A 258 -17.83 2.33 0.67
C VAL A 258 -18.44 3.27 -0.35
N TYR A 259 -18.16 3.04 -1.63
CA TYR A 259 -18.78 3.76 -2.73
C TYR A 259 -20.12 3.14 -3.08
N LEU A 260 -21.07 4.02 -3.40
CA LEU A 260 -22.41 3.63 -3.83
C LEU A 260 -22.52 3.82 -5.35
N ASP A 261 -23.15 2.87 -6.02
CA ASP A 261 -23.50 2.96 -7.43
C ASP A 261 -24.81 2.20 -7.73
N SER A 262 -25.39 2.42 -8.91
CA SER A 262 -26.50 1.62 -9.41
C SER A 262 -25.99 0.24 -9.87
N PRO A 263 -26.87 -0.77 -10.02
CA PRO A 263 -26.50 -2.06 -10.62
C PRO A 263 -25.88 -1.92 -12.02
N SER A 264 -26.28 -0.91 -12.78
CA SER A 264 -25.75 -0.59 -14.11
C SER A 264 -24.47 0.27 -14.09
N LEU A 265 -23.87 0.50 -12.92
CA LEU A 265 -22.64 1.29 -12.75
C LEU A 265 -22.73 2.71 -13.35
N GLU A 266 -23.87 3.38 -13.19
CA GLU A 266 -24.14 4.69 -13.79
C GLU A 266 -23.16 5.77 -13.29
N LEU A 267 -22.87 5.80 -11.99
CA LEU A 267 -21.93 6.77 -11.41
C LEU A 267 -20.50 6.46 -11.84
N TYR A 268 -20.09 5.20 -11.90
CA TYR A 268 -18.81 4.78 -12.47
C TYR A 268 -18.63 5.32 -13.89
N HIS A 269 -19.61 5.09 -14.78
CA HIS A 269 -19.55 5.53 -16.17
C HIS A 269 -19.45 7.04 -16.30
N GLY A 270 -20.29 7.79 -15.57
CA GLY A 270 -20.21 9.25 -15.55
C GLY A 270 -18.86 9.76 -15.03
N ARG A 271 -18.29 9.14 -14.00
CA ARG A 271 -16.99 9.52 -13.42
C ARG A 271 -15.81 9.17 -14.32
N LEU A 272 -15.88 8.06 -15.04
CA LEU A 272 -14.87 7.65 -16.00
C LEU A 272 -14.85 8.60 -17.20
N ALA A 273 -16.02 8.84 -17.80
CA ALA A 273 -16.20 9.75 -18.94
C ALA A 273 -16.08 11.23 -18.57
N LYS A 274 -16.02 11.56 -17.27
CA LYS A 274 -15.96 12.94 -16.74
C LYS A 274 -17.13 13.80 -17.21
N LEU A 275 -18.33 13.22 -17.25
CA LEU A 275 -19.52 13.97 -17.66
C LEU A 275 -19.75 15.17 -16.69
N PRO A 276 -20.19 16.33 -17.21
CA PRO A 276 -20.59 17.46 -16.37
C PRO A 276 -21.62 17.00 -15.31
N GLY A 277 -21.35 17.32 -14.04
CA GLY A 277 -22.21 16.91 -12.94
C GLY A 277 -22.02 15.46 -12.47
N ALA A 278 -21.08 14.69 -13.02
CA ALA A 278 -20.87 13.30 -12.62
C ALA A 278 -20.51 13.17 -11.12
N VAL A 279 -21.31 12.38 -10.41
CA VAL A 279 -21.22 12.22 -8.96
C VAL A 279 -20.42 10.98 -8.58
N ALA A 280 -19.61 11.09 -7.52
CA ALA A 280 -19.15 9.94 -6.74
C ALA A 280 -19.65 10.11 -5.31
N LEU A 281 -20.41 9.12 -4.82
CA LEU A 281 -21.00 9.10 -3.49
C LEU A 281 -20.37 7.99 -2.67
N ARG A 282 -20.01 8.29 -1.41
CA ARG A 282 -19.38 7.29 -0.53
C ARG A 282 -19.67 7.52 0.94
N LEU A 283 -19.68 6.41 1.68
CA LEU A 283 -19.78 6.34 3.13
C LEU A 283 -18.38 6.08 3.70
N ARG A 284 -17.85 7.01 4.49
CA ARG A 284 -16.47 6.96 4.99
C ARG A 284 -16.43 6.93 6.50
N TRP A 285 -15.60 6.06 7.06
CA TRP A 285 -15.25 6.08 8.47
C TRP A 285 -13.74 5.87 8.64
N TYR A 286 -13.27 6.09 9.86
CA TYR A 286 -11.87 5.98 10.24
C TYR A 286 -11.70 4.97 11.37
N GLY A 287 -10.54 4.31 11.42
CA GLY A 287 -10.22 3.33 12.46
C GLY A 287 -10.45 1.88 12.03
N THR A 288 -10.09 0.97 12.93
CA THR A 288 -10.08 -0.49 12.72
C THR A 288 -11.31 -1.20 13.27
N GLY A 289 -12.07 -0.56 14.17
CA GLY A 289 -13.28 -1.12 14.77
C GLY A 289 -14.55 -0.79 13.99
N GLU A 290 -15.67 -1.14 14.59
CA GLU A 290 -16.99 -0.66 14.16
C GLU A 290 -17.00 0.88 14.16
N PRO A 291 -17.60 1.52 13.15
CA PRO A 291 -17.63 2.97 13.07
C PRO A 291 -18.46 3.55 14.22
N GLU A 292 -17.98 4.60 14.86
CA GLU A 292 -18.78 5.45 15.77
C GLU A 292 -19.46 6.60 15.01
N GLU A 293 -18.84 7.07 13.93
CA GLU A 293 -19.31 8.15 13.08
C GLU A 293 -19.03 7.83 11.61
N VAL A 294 -20.01 8.12 10.74
CA VAL A 294 -19.90 7.92 9.29
C VAL A 294 -20.03 9.27 8.58
N PHE A 295 -19.05 9.59 7.74
CA PHE A 295 -19.10 10.73 6.83
C PHE A 295 -19.71 10.29 5.50
N VAL A 296 -20.87 10.85 5.16
CA VAL A 296 -21.45 10.70 3.82
C VAL A 296 -20.88 11.79 2.94
N GLU A 297 -20.06 11.42 1.96
CA GLU A 297 -19.32 12.35 1.10
C GLU A 297 -19.82 12.27 -0.35
N ARG A 298 -20.20 13.42 -0.91
CA ARG A 298 -20.54 13.58 -2.33
C ARG A 298 -19.45 14.38 -3.04
N LYS A 299 -18.96 13.88 -4.16
CA LYS A 299 -18.08 14.60 -5.08
C LYS A 299 -18.76 14.81 -6.42
N THR A 300 -18.96 16.06 -6.81
CA THR A 300 -19.58 16.41 -8.10
C THR A 300 -18.50 16.93 -9.04
N HIS A 301 -18.35 16.27 -10.19
CA HIS A 301 -17.46 16.73 -11.26
C HIS A 301 -18.02 18.01 -11.89
N ARG A 302 -17.16 19.01 -12.03
CA ARG A 302 -17.38 20.18 -12.88
C ARG A 302 -16.19 20.31 -13.80
N ASP A 303 -16.46 20.65 -15.05
CA ASP A 303 -15.41 20.76 -16.06
C ASP A 303 -14.63 22.05 -15.91
N ALA A 304 -13.31 21.95 -16.02
CA ALA A 304 -12.43 23.10 -15.85
C ALA A 304 -12.70 24.20 -16.90
N TRP A 305 -13.17 23.85 -18.10
CA TRP A 305 -13.49 24.82 -19.15
C TRP A 305 -14.70 25.71 -18.80
N THR A 306 -15.61 25.25 -17.95
CA THR A 306 -16.75 26.05 -17.49
C THR A 306 -16.37 27.04 -16.38
N GLY A 307 -15.09 27.10 -16.00
CA GLY A 307 -14.57 27.95 -14.91
C GLY A 307 -14.90 27.44 -13.50
N ASP A 308 -15.64 26.33 -13.39
CA ASP A 308 -16.15 25.82 -12.13
C ASP A 308 -15.27 24.71 -11.55
N ALA A 309 -14.91 24.83 -10.27
CA ALA A 309 -14.19 23.77 -9.56
C ALA A 309 -15.12 22.60 -9.21
N SER A 310 -14.60 21.37 -9.33
CA SER A 310 -15.29 20.18 -8.79
C SER A 310 -15.53 20.34 -7.28
N VAL A 311 -16.77 20.07 -6.86
CA VAL A 311 -17.22 20.33 -5.47
C VAL A 311 -17.17 19.03 -4.65
N LYS A 312 -16.70 19.12 -3.41
CA LYS A 312 -16.77 18.03 -2.42
C LYS A 312 -17.56 18.53 -1.21
N GLU A 313 -18.64 17.83 -0.91
CA GLU A 313 -19.50 18.13 0.24
C GLU A 313 -19.62 16.88 1.11
N ARG A 314 -19.91 17.07 2.40
CA ARG A 314 -20.12 15.97 3.33
C ARG A 314 -20.98 16.39 4.51
N PHE A 315 -21.61 15.41 5.15
CA PHE A 315 -22.29 15.53 6.44
C PHE A 315 -22.03 14.27 7.26
N ARG A 316 -22.31 14.34 8.57
CA ARG A 316 -22.12 13.22 9.51
C ARG A 316 -23.44 12.49 9.73
N VAL A 317 -23.37 11.17 9.87
CA VAL A 317 -24.50 10.28 10.18
C VAL A 317 -24.03 9.25 11.20
N LEU A 318 -24.91 8.90 12.14
CA LEU A 318 -24.66 7.82 13.08
C LEU A 318 -24.71 6.47 12.34
N PRO A 319 -23.86 5.50 12.70
CA PRO A 319 -23.83 4.19 12.06
C PRO A 319 -25.22 3.54 11.93
N GLY A 320 -26.02 3.54 13.00
CA GLY A 320 -27.37 2.96 12.99
C GLY A 320 -28.37 3.64 12.06
N ASP A 321 -28.12 4.88 11.64
CA ASP A 321 -28.98 5.64 10.73
C ASP A 321 -28.55 5.50 9.26
N VAL A 322 -27.38 4.92 8.97
CA VAL A 322 -26.93 4.69 7.59
C VAL A 322 -27.90 3.78 6.81
N PRO A 323 -28.41 2.66 7.34
CA PRO A 323 -29.43 1.87 6.65
C PRO A 323 -30.69 2.66 6.32
N ARG A 324 -31.13 3.55 7.23
CA ARG A 324 -32.30 4.42 6.99
C ARG A 324 -32.02 5.41 5.86
N LEU A 325 -30.82 5.96 5.81
CA LEU A 325 -30.40 6.85 4.71
C LEU A 325 -30.45 6.11 3.37
N LEU A 326 -29.99 4.85 3.33
CA LEU A 326 -30.00 4.02 2.12
C LEU A 326 -31.41 3.63 1.68
N ARG A 327 -32.35 3.48 2.63
CA ARG A 327 -33.78 3.25 2.36
C ARG A 327 -34.59 4.52 2.07
N ALA A 328 -33.97 5.70 2.09
CA ALA A 328 -34.63 7.00 2.01
C ALA A 328 -35.65 7.28 3.13
N GLU A 329 -35.38 6.76 4.33
CA GLU A 329 -36.18 6.89 5.56
C GLU A 329 -35.50 7.77 6.62
N TYR A 330 -34.33 8.35 6.32
CA TYR A 330 -33.56 9.14 7.27
C TYR A 330 -34.10 10.56 7.36
N GLU A 331 -34.54 10.98 8.55
CA GLU A 331 -34.84 12.40 8.79
C GLU A 331 -33.61 13.08 9.41
N PRO A 332 -32.99 14.08 8.75
CA PRO A 332 -31.84 14.78 9.30
C PRO A 332 -32.19 15.47 10.63
N PRO A 333 -31.42 15.25 11.70
CA PRO A 333 -31.60 15.93 12.98
C PRO A 333 -31.68 17.46 12.85
N ALA A 334 -32.49 18.09 13.68
CA ALA A 334 -32.75 19.54 13.62
C ALA A 334 -31.51 20.39 13.95
N ASP A 335 -30.58 19.83 14.72
CA ASP A 335 -29.30 20.43 15.14
C ASP A 335 -28.20 20.37 14.06
N LEU A 336 -28.33 19.50 13.05
CA LEU A 336 -27.41 19.51 11.90
C LEU A 336 -27.50 20.85 11.16
N PRO A 337 -26.39 21.44 10.67
CA PRO A 337 -26.42 22.69 9.91
C PRO A 337 -27.37 22.63 8.70
N ALA A 338 -28.04 23.75 8.37
CA ALA A 338 -29.05 23.78 7.30
C ALA A 338 -28.51 23.29 5.94
N ALA A 339 -27.25 23.60 5.61
CA ALA A 339 -26.57 23.12 4.41
C ALA A 339 -26.38 21.58 4.43
N GLU A 340 -26.02 21.02 5.58
CA GLU A 340 -25.86 19.57 5.76
C GLU A 340 -27.21 18.85 5.68
N ARG A 341 -28.27 19.41 6.27
CA ARG A 341 -29.64 18.87 6.14
C ARG A 341 -30.13 18.89 4.68
N ARG A 342 -29.85 19.97 3.95
CA ARG A 342 -30.15 20.09 2.52
C ARG A 342 -29.40 19.00 1.74
N LEU A 343 -28.11 18.84 1.99
CA LEU A 343 -27.28 17.81 1.36
C LEU A 343 -27.77 16.40 1.68
N ALA A 344 -28.15 16.12 2.92
CA ALA A 344 -28.69 14.82 3.33
C ALA A 344 -29.96 14.47 2.55
N ARG A 345 -30.89 15.43 2.39
CA ARG A 345 -32.11 15.25 1.57
C ARG A 345 -31.78 15.03 0.09
N GLU A 346 -30.81 15.76 -0.47
CA GLU A 346 -30.35 15.55 -1.84
C GLU A 346 -29.72 14.17 -2.05
N VAL A 347 -28.90 13.72 -1.09
CA VAL A 347 -28.27 12.39 -1.15
C VAL A 347 -29.32 11.29 -1.05
N GLN A 348 -30.32 11.40 -0.17
CA GLN A 348 -31.40 10.40 -0.10
C GLN A 348 -32.19 10.31 -1.42
N ARG A 349 -32.54 11.46 -2.01
CA ARG A 349 -33.19 11.49 -3.33
C ARG A 349 -32.32 10.82 -4.38
N LEU A 350 -31.02 11.12 -4.40
CA LEU A 350 -30.08 10.50 -5.35
C LEU A 350 -30.01 8.98 -5.17
N VAL A 351 -29.93 8.49 -3.93
CA VAL A 351 -29.91 7.06 -3.62
C VAL A 351 -31.19 6.38 -4.11
N SER A 352 -32.36 6.95 -3.81
CA SER A 352 -33.65 6.39 -4.22
C SER A 352 -33.84 6.42 -5.74
N THR A 353 -33.63 7.59 -6.39
CA THR A 353 -33.87 7.76 -7.83
C THR A 353 -32.95 6.89 -8.68
N LYS A 354 -31.67 6.78 -8.30
CA LYS A 354 -30.69 5.97 -9.06
C LYS A 354 -30.55 4.54 -8.53
N ARG A 355 -31.32 4.17 -7.51
CA ARG A 355 -31.27 2.85 -6.84
C ARG A 355 -29.83 2.48 -6.43
N LEU A 356 -29.16 3.42 -5.77
CA LEU A 356 -27.76 3.25 -5.39
C LEU A 356 -27.64 2.26 -4.23
N VAL A 357 -26.69 1.33 -4.35
CA VAL A 357 -26.36 0.33 -3.34
C VAL A 357 -24.86 0.36 -3.04
N PRO A 358 -24.41 -0.16 -1.87
CA PRO A 358 -23.00 -0.46 -1.66
C PRO A 358 -22.43 -1.28 -2.83
N THR A 359 -21.32 -0.83 -3.40
CA THR A 359 -20.76 -1.47 -4.62
C THR A 359 -19.30 -1.86 -4.41
N VAL A 360 -18.45 -0.89 -4.02
CA VAL A 360 -17.02 -1.14 -3.81
C VAL A 360 -16.55 -0.41 -2.56
N ARG A 361 -15.84 -1.11 -1.66
CA ARG A 361 -15.12 -0.49 -0.55
C ARG A 361 -13.65 -0.29 -0.91
N SER A 362 -13.14 0.93 -0.71
CA SER A 362 -11.70 1.17 -0.65
C SER A 362 -11.23 1.26 0.79
N GLN A 363 -10.21 0.48 1.13
CA GLN A 363 -9.56 0.47 2.43
C GLN A 363 -8.06 0.79 2.24
N CYS A 364 -7.52 1.71 3.03
CA CYS A 364 -6.09 2.05 2.97
C CYS A 364 -5.61 2.67 4.29
N HIS A 365 -4.31 2.61 4.53
CA HIS A 365 -3.65 3.38 5.59
C HIS A 365 -3.22 4.73 5.02
N ARG A 366 -3.70 5.82 5.61
CA ARG A 366 -3.44 7.17 5.13
C ARG A 366 -2.52 7.94 6.06
N THR A 367 -1.40 8.39 5.53
CA THR A 367 -0.57 9.45 6.13
C THR A 367 -0.94 10.78 5.49
N ALA A 368 -1.17 11.82 6.28
CA ALA A 368 -1.46 13.17 5.80
C ALA A 368 -0.37 14.15 6.24
N PHE A 369 0.05 15.04 5.35
CA PHE A 369 1.09 16.02 5.61
C PHE A 369 0.59 17.42 5.29
N GLN A 370 0.70 18.33 6.25
CA GLN A 370 0.21 19.71 6.09
C GLN A 370 0.76 20.63 7.17
N LEU A 371 1.17 21.83 6.79
CA LEU A 371 1.51 22.92 7.71
C LEU A 371 0.24 23.48 8.38
N ALA A 372 0.34 23.83 9.66
CA ALA A 372 -0.80 24.36 10.42
C ALA A 372 -1.27 25.74 9.95
N HIS A 373 -0.36 26.55 9.39
CA HIS A 373 -0.58 27.96 9.07
C HIS A 373 -0.83 28.24 7.58
N THR A 374 -0.73 27.23 6.69
CA THR A 374 -0.93 27.43 5.25
C THR A 374 -1.56 26.22 4.57
N ASN A 375 -2.34 26.49 3.51
CA ASN A 375 -2.91 25.48 2.62
C ASN A 375 -2.21 25.40 1.26
N ALA A 376 -1.07 26.10 1.08
CA ALA A 376 -0.33 26.17 -0.18
C ALA A 376 0.07 24.78 -0.72
N VAL A 377 0.53 23.89 0.17
CA VAL A 377 0.83 22.50 -0.17
C VAL A 377 0.23 21.57 0.88
N ARG A 378 -0.48 20.55 0.41
CA ARG A 378 -0.98 19.44 1.23
C ARG A 378 -0.67 18.14 0.52
N ALA A 379 -0.15 17.15 1.24
CA ALA A 379 0.11 15.83 0.69
C ALA A 379 -0.64 14.76 1.49
N SER A 380 -1.00 13.68 0.81
CA SER A 380 -1.43 12.44 1.49
C SER A 380 -0.91 11.23 0.76
N ILE A 381 -0.46 10.23 1.50
CA ILE A 381 -0.01 8.94 0.96
C ILE A 381 -0.95 7.86 1.49
N ASP A 382 -1.57 7.14 0.57
CA ASP A 382 -2.41 5.98 0.87
C ASP A 382 -1.62 4.70 0.59
N THR A 383 -1.32 3.91 1.63
CA THR A 383 -0.60 2.63 1.56
C THR A 383 -1.56 1.47 1.81
N ASN A 384 -1.13 0.24 1.46
CA ASN A 384 -1.92 -0.99 1.62
C ASN A 384 -3.34 -0.88 1.06
N LEU A 385 -3.47 -0.21 -0.09
CA LEU A 385 -4.76 0.03 -0.72
C LEU A 385 -5.38 -1.30 -1.16
N CYS A 386 -6.50 -1.65 -0.54
CA CYS A 386 -7.33 -2.78 -0.90
C CYS A 386 -8.67 -2.28 -1.43
N LEU A 387 -9.20 -2.94 -2.45
CA LEU A 387 -10.54 -2.70 -2.98
C LEU A 387 -11.33 -4.00 -2.82
N ILE A 388 -12.53 -3.87 -2.29
CA ILE A 388 -13.38 -4.99 -1.89
C ILE A 388 -14.73 -4.84 -2.59
N ASN A 389 -15.25 -5.93 -3.15
CA ASN A 389 -16.59 -5.99 -3.70
C ASN A 389 -17.61 -6.00 -2.55
N GLU A 390 -18.52 -5.04 -2.54
CA GLU A 390 -19.60 -4.89 -1.56
C GLU A 390 -20.98 -5.09 -2.19
N VAL A 391 -21.05 -5.54 -3.45
CA VAL A 391 -22.31 -5.89 -4.09
C VAL A 391 -22.90 -7.10 -3.36
N GLN A 392 -24.10 -6.93 -2.85
CA GLN A 392 -24.81 -7.94 -2.06
C GLN A 392 -25.23 -9.13 -2.94
N ARG A 393 -24.99 -10.35 -2.43
CA ARG A 393 -25.49 -11.63 -2.99
C ARG A 393 -26.45 -12.30 -2.00
N GLU A 394 -27.20 -13.31 -2.45
CA GLU A 394 -28.23 -13.97 -1.62
C GLU A 394 -27.66 -14.56 -0.31
N ASP A 395 -26.41 -15.04 -0.32
CA ASP A 395 -25.73 -15.63 0.85
C ASP A 395 -24.97 -14.60 1.73
N ASP A 396 -25.01 -13.31 1.38
CA ASP A 396 -24.23 -12.28 2.06
C ASP A 396 -24.92 -11.76 3.34
N ASP A 397 -24.10 -11.41 4.35
CA ASP A 397 -24.51 -11.00 5.70
C ASP A 397 -24.68 -9.48 5.90
N HIS A 398 -24.64 -8.72 4.81
CA HIS A 398 -24.69 -7.26 4.82
C HIS A 398 -25.80 -6.74 3.91
N ALA A 399 -27.04 -7.09 4.27
CA ALA A 399 -28.21 -6.43 3.71
C ALA A 399 -28.51 -5.14 4.49
N PRO A 400 -28.86 -4.02 3.84
CA PRO A 400 -29.42 -2.86 4.52
C PRO A 400 -30.65 -3.24 5.37
N GLU A 401 -31.42 -4.24 4.91
CA GLU A 401 -32.56 -4.85 5.63
C GLU A 401 -32.14 -5.51 6.95
N GLN A 402 -30.94 -6.08 7.01
CA GLN A 402 -30.31 -6.64 8.22
C GLN A 402 -29.58 -5.57 9.04
N GLY A 403 -29.68 -4.29 8.65
CA GLY A 403 -29.09 -3.16 9.36
C GLY A 403 -27.60 -2.91 9.08
N ARG A 404 -26.99 -3.60 8.11
CA ARG A 404 -25.57 -3.44 7.76
C ARG A 404 -25.40 -3.01 6.30
N TRP A 405 -24.40 -2.16 6.02
CA TRP A 405 -24.16 -1.56 4.70
C TRP A 405 -22.73 -1.82 4.19
N TYR A 406 -22.02 -2.74 4.84
CA TYR A 406 -20.66 -3.14 4.50
C TYR A 406 -20.38 -4.54 5.06
N ARG A 407 -19.50 -5.29 4.40
CA ARG A 407 -19.07 -6.64 4.80
C ARG A 407 -18.35 -6.66 6.14
N ASP A 408 -18.65 -7.67 6.94
CA ASP A 408 -17.99 -7.91 8.23
C ASP A 408 -16.47 -8.05 8.08
N ALA A 409 -15.72 -7.30 8.88
CA ALA A 409 -14.27 -7.39 8.91
C ALA A 409 -13.76 -8.69 9.57
N ALA A 410 -14.58 -9.35 10.39
CA ALA A 410 -14.22 -10.61 11.04
C ALA A 410 -14.27 -11.82 10.10
N ARG A 411 -14.94 -11.69 8.94
CA ARG A 411 -15.07 -12.77 7.96
C ARG A 411 -13.99 -12.69 6.90
N SER A 412 -13.53 -13.86 6.44
CA SER A 412 -12.60 -13.95 5.33
C SER A 412 -13.27 -13.49 4.04
N ILE A 413 -12.60 -12.62 3.28
CA ILE A 413 -13.07 -12.15 1.98
C ILE A 413 -12.51 -13.09 0.89
N PRO A 414 -13.36 -13.66 0.01
CA PRO A 414 -12.89 -14.44 -1.13
C PRO A 414 -11.92 -13.65 -2.00
N SER A 415 -10.93 -14.32 -2.60
CA SER A 415 -9.98 -13.65 -3.49
C SER A 415 -10.64 -13.01 -4.71
N SER A 416 -11.78 -13.54 -5.17
CA SER A 416 -12.58 -12.96 -6.25
C SER A 416 -13.20 -11.60 -5.90
N ASP A 417 -13.40 -11.33 -4.62
CA ASP A 417 -14.02 -10.10 -4.12
C ASP A 417 -13.00 -9.13 -3.52
N LEU A 418 -11.71 -9.42 -3.63
CA LEU A 418 -10.63 -8.62 -3.06
C LEU A 418 -9.52 -8.41 -4.09
N THR A 419 -9.19 -7.14 -4.35
CA THR A 419 -7.98 -6.79 -5.09
C THR A 419 -7.07 -5.91 -4.24
N ARG A 420 -5.78 -6.25 -4.21
CA ARG A 420 -4.75 -5.53 -3.47
C ARG A 420 -3.95 -4.69 -4.45
N PHE A 421 -4.06 -3.37 -4.35
CA PHE A 421 -3.37 -2.47 -5.24
C PHE A 421 -1.86 -2.49 -4.97
N PRO A 422 -0.99 -2.68 -5.99
CA PRO A 422 0.42 -2.98 -5.78
C PRO A 422 1.29 -1.76 -5.44
N PHE A 423 0.74 -0.54 -5.50
CA PHE A 423 1.45 0.70 -5.24
C PHE A 423 0.83 1.47 -4.08
N ALA A 424 1.62 2.33 -3.45
CA ALA A 424 1.06 3.42 -2.66
C ALA A 424 0.57 4.54 -3.59
N VAL A 425 -0.41 5.32 -3.14
CA VAL A 425 -0.96 6.46 -3.91
C VAL A 425 -0.66 7.75 -3.18
N LEU A 426 0.25 8.54 -3.74
CA LEU A 426 0.53 9.92 -3.31
C LEU A 426 -0.46 10.86 -4.00
N GLU A 427 -1.12 11.72 -3.24
CA GLU A 427 -1.96 12.82 -3.74
C GLU A 427 -1.37 14.13 -3.23
N LEU A 428 -0.94 15.00 -4.16
CA LEU A 428 -0.46 16.36 -3.88
C LEU A 428 -1.56 17.35 -4.24
N LYS A 429 -1.85 18.27 -3.31
CA LYS A 429 -2.79 19.38 -3.50
C LYS A 429 -2.04 20.67 -3.32
N LEU A 430 -2.05 21.48 -4.37
CA LEU A 430 -1.34 22.73 -4.45
C LEU A 430 -2.36 23.86 -4.62
N ALA A 431 -2.21 24.90 -3.82
CA ALA A 431 -2.88 26.18 -4.01
C ALA A 431 -1.79 27.20 -4.36
N LEU A 432 -1.59 27.40 -5.65
CA LEU A 432 -0.52 28.24 -6.19
C LEU A 432 -1.10 29.56 -6.71
N ALA A 433 -0.29 30.63 -6.67
CA ALA A 433 -0.64 31.87 -7.35
C ALA A 433 -0.68 31.66 -8.87
N GLU A 434 0.33 30.97 -9.41
CA GLU A 434 0.44 30.59 -10.82
C GLU A 434 0.78 29.10 -10.97
N ALA A 435 0.48 28.50 -12.13
CA ALA A 435 0.66 27.06 -12.34
C ALA A 435 2.12 26.57 -12.19
N ASP A 436 3.09 27.42 -12.52
CA ASP A 436 4.52 27.08 -12.50
C ASP A 436 5.22 27.43 -11.17
N ASP A 437 4.49 28.01 -10.22
CA ASP A 437 5.00 28.45 -8.91
C ASP A 437 5.13 27.29 -7.90
N LEU A 438 5.75 26.19 -8.34
CA LEU A 438 6.01 25.04 -7.48
C LEU A 438 7.10 25.38 -6.44
N PRO A 439 6.90 25.07 -5.14
CA PRO A 439 7.93 25.23 -4.13
C PRO A 439 9.22 24.51 -4.51
N ALA A 440 10.37 25.17 -4.32
CA ALA A 440 11.67 24.68 -4.77
C ALA A 440 12.00 23.27 -4.25
N TRP A 441 11.58 22.93 -3.02
CA TRP A 441 11.79 21.61 -2.43
C TRP A 441 11.00 20.49 -3.11
N LEU A 442 9.88 20.79 -3.77
CA LEU A 442 9.02 19.79 -4.39
C LEU A 442 9.59 19.33 -5.74
N ARG A 443 10.32 20.20 -6.46
CA ARG A 443 10.96 19.88 -7.74
C ARG A 443 11.87 18.64 -7.68
N PRO A 444 12.85 18.53 -6.76
CA PRO A 444 13.68 17.32 -6.67
C PRO A 444 12.88 16.08 -6.25
N VAL A 445 11.82 16.23 -5.44
CA VAL A 445 10.95 15.09 -5.08
C VAL A 445 10.22 14.55 -6.30
N LEU A 446 9.69 15.44 -7.16
CA LEU A 446 9.04 15.07 -8.42
C LEU A 446 10.03 14.47 -9.44
N ALA A 447 11.28 14.93 -9.44
CA ALA A 447 12.33 14.45 -10.34
C ALA A 447 13.08 13.20 -9.83
N SER A 448 12.75 12.68 -8.64
CA SER A 448 13.48 11.57 -7.99
C SER A 448 13.40 10.22 -8.71
N GLY A 449 12.47 10.05 -9.66
CA GLY A 449 12.19 8.76 -10.31
C GLY A 449 11.32 7.81 -9.48
N ALA A 450 11.05 8.14 -8.21
CA ALA A 450 10.21 7.35 -7.31
C ALA A 450 8.70 7.51 -7.54
N LEU A 451 8.31 8.56 -8.28
CA LEU A 451 6.92 8.95 -8.48
C LEU A 451 6.48 8.72 -9.93
N ALA A 452 5.58 7.75 -10.14
CA ALA A 452 4.96 7.53 -11.44
C ALA A 452 3.66 8.36 -11.54
N PRO A 453 3.60 9.43 -12.36
CA PRO A 453 2.41 10.26 -12.47
C PRO A 453 1.23 9.45 -13.05
N VAL A 454 0.07 9.56 -12.40
CA VAL A 454 -1.16 8.90 -12.86
C VAL A 454 -2.30 9.91 -12.92
N HIS A 455 -2.66 10.29 -14.14
CA HIS A 455 -3.64 11.34 -14.35
C HIS A 455 -5.04 10.87 -13.98
N LYS A 456 -5.68 11.60 -13.05
CA LYS A 456 -7.08 11.42 -12.62
C LYS A 456 -7.40 10.00 -12.11
N PHE A 457 -6.41 9.27 -11.60
CA PHE A 457 -6.61 7.98 -10.93
C PHE A 457 -7.73 8.04 -9.89
N SER A 458 -8.61 7.05 -9.89
CA SER A 458 -9.72 6.94 -8.95
C SER A 458 -9.80 5.53 -8.38
N LYS A 459 -9.76 5.43 -7.04
CA LYS A 459 -9.92 4.17 -6.31
C LYS A 459 -11.26 3.49 -6.62
N PHE A 460 -12.32 4.28 -6.75
CA PHE A 460 -13.66 3.82 -7.12
C PHE A 460 -13.68 3.22 -8.52
N VAL A 461 -13.19 3.97 -9.51
CA VAL A 461 -13.17 3.53 -10.91
C VAL A 461 -12.28 2.30 -11.06
N HIS A 462 -11.10 2.27 -10.44
CA HIS A 462 -10.24 1.09 -10.49
C HIS A 462 -10.91 -0.13 -9.84
N GLY A 463 -11.61 0.05 -8.72
CA GLY A 463 -12.28 -1.05 -8.02
C GLY A 463 -13.42 -1.65 -8.85
N CYS A 464 -14.31 -0.83 -9.40
CA CYS A 464 -15.37 -1.34 -10.28
C CYS A 464 -14.80 -2.05 -11.51
N ALA A 465 -13.79 -1.46 -12.17
CA ALA A 465 -13.18 -2.03 -13.36
C ALA A 465 -12.54 -3.42 -13.13
N VAL A 466 -11.96 -3.64 -11.95
CA VAL A 466 -11.26 -4.90 -11.63
C VAL A 466 -12.17 -5.95 -10.99
N LEU A 467 -13.08 -5.53 -10.11
CA LEU A 467 -13.94 -6.44 -9.34
C LEU A 467 -15.27 -6.76 -10.01
N LEU A 468 -15.73 -5.88 -10.92
CA LEU A 468 -17.00 -6.02 -11.64
C LEU A 468 -16.77 -5.91 -13.17
N PRO A 469 -15.85 -6.72 -13.75
CA PRO A 469 -15.45 -6.57 -15.15
C PRO A 469 -16.58 -6.82 -16.14
N ASP A 470 -17.60 -7.61 -15.77
CA ASP A 470 -18.73 -7.94 -16.64
C ASP A 470 -19.80 -6.83 -16.67
N GLU A 471 -19.82 -5.96 -15.66
CA GLU A 471 -20.78 -4.85 -15.54
C GLU A 471 -20.25 -3.54 -16.17
N VAL A 472 -18.93 -3.44 -16.39
CA VAL A 472 -18.32 -2.23 -16.94
C VAL A 472 -18.31 -2.23 -18.47
N GLN A 473 -18.84 -1.17 -19.07
CA GLN A 473 -18.81 -0.93 -20.51
C GLN A 473 -17.50 -0.32 -21.04
N ALA A 474 -16.67 0.25 -20.15
CA ALA A 474 -15.42 0.90 -20.51
C ALA A 474 -14.41 0.80 -19.37
N MET A 475 -13.13 0.67 -19.72
CA MET A 475 -12.02 0.54 -18.78
C MET A 475 -11.22 1.84 -18.67
N PRO A 476 -10.68 2.18 -17.50
CA PRO A 476 -9.76 3.30 -17.37
C PRO A 476 -8.39 2.96 -17.95
N TYR A 477 -7.76 3.89 -18.68
CA TYR A 477 -6.50 3.64 -19.40
C TYR A 477 -5.37 3.00 -18.58
N TRP A 478 -5.33 3.22 -17.27
CA TRP A 478 -4.26 2.72 -16.42
C TRP A 478 -4.35 1.21 -16.11
N VAL A 479 -5.47 0.54 -16.41
CA VAL A 479 -5.55 -0.93 -16.20
C VAL A 479 -4.64 -1.71 -17.15
N ASP A 480 -4.26 -1.09 -18.27
CA ASP A 480 -3.34 -1.68 -19.24
C ASP A 480 -1.87 -1.65 -18.77
N ASP A 481 -1.57 -1.00 -17.64
CA ASP A 481 -0.23 -1.00 -17.06
C ASP A 481 0.17 -2.43 -16.65
N PRO A 482 1.25 -3.01 -17.24
CA PRO A 482 1.68 -4.38 -16.95
C PRO A 482 2.00 -4.62 -15.46
N ALA A 483 2.33 -3.58 -14.71
CA ALA A 483 2.62 -3.69 -13.28
C ALA A 483 1.37 -3.99 -12.45
N LEU A 484 0.17 -3.70 -12.95
CA LEU A 484 -1.10 -4.08 -12.31
C LEU A 484 -1.52 -5.52 -12.62
N ALA A 485 -1.03 -6.11 -13.71
CA ALA A 485 -1.47 -7.42 -14.19
C ALA A 485 -1.38 -8.56 -13.15
N PRO A 486 -0.37 -8.64 -12.26
CA PRO A 486 -0.35 -9.66 -11.21
C PRO A 486 -1.47 -9.49 -10.18
N SER A 487 -1.78 -8.25 -9.80
CA SER A 487 -2.84 -7.92 -8.84
C SER A 487 -4.23 -8.23 -9.43
N ILE A 488 -4.46 -7.82 -10.69
CA ILE A 488 -5.73 -8.08 -11.39
C ILE A 488 -5.96 -9.59 -11.58
N ARG A 489 -4.93 -10.34 -11.97
CA ARG A 489 -5.03 -11.81 -12.14
C ARG A 489 -5.31 -12.53 -10.82
N ALA A 490 -4.79 -12.03 -9.69
CA ALA A 490 -5.02 -12.65 -8.39
C ALA A 490 -6.49 -12.59 -7.96
N THR A 491 -7.25 -11.61 -8.46
CA THR A 491 -8.69 -11.45 -8.22
C THR A 491 -9.54 -12.39 -9.08
N GLY A 492 -8.95 -13.27 -9.89
CA GLY A 492 -9.71 -14.23 -10.70
C GLY A 492 -10.48 -13.61 -11.87
N ALA A 493 -10.32 -12.30 -12.11
CA ALA A 493 -10.76 -11.65 -13.35
C ALA A 493 -10.04 -12.33 -14.51
N SER A 494 -10.71 -13.27 -15.15
CA SER A 494 -10.14 -14.07 -16.23
C SER A 494 -9.60 -13.14 -17.31
N GLY A 495 -8.31 -13.29 -17.62
CA GLY A 495 -7.62 -12.49 -18.65
C GLY A 495 -8.25 -12.58 -20.05
N ALA A 496 -9.28 -13.40 -20.23
CA ALA A 496 -10.08 -13.48 -21.45
C ALA A 496 -11.02 -12.27 -21.67
N SER A 497 -11.48 -11.59 -20.61
CA SER A 497 -12.40 -10.43 -20.76
C SER A 497 -11.65 -9.11 -20.98
N LEU A 498 -10.46 -8.96 -20.38
CA LEU A 498 -9.67 -7.72 -20.41
C LEU A 498 -9.00 -7.40 -21.76
N LEU A 499 -9.02 -8.33 -22.73
CA LEU A 499 -8.40 -8.17 -24.06
C LEU A 499 -9.42 -8.07 -25.21
N ARG A 500 -10.72 -7.98 -24.95
CA ARG A 500 -11.71 -7.78 -26.02
C ARG A 500 -11.57 -6.36 -26.58
N ARG A 501 -10.83 -6.23 -27.69
CA ARG A 501 -10.94 -5.06 -28.58
C ARG A 501 -12.42 -4.83 -28.89
N PRO A 502 -12.90 -3.57 -28.95
CA PRO A 502 -14.26 -3.28 -29.32
C PRO A 502 -14.53 -3.88 -30.71
N SER A 503 -15.55 -4.72 -30.80
CA SER A 503 -16.05 -5.21 -32.08
C SER A 503 -16.47 -3.99 -32.92
N PRO A 504 -16.14 -3.92 -34.21
CA PRO A 504 -16.69 -2.86 -35.06
C PRO A 504 -18.22 -2.92 -35.03
N PRO A 505 -18.92 -1.77 -35.15
CA PRO A 505 -20.36 -1.77 -35.20
C PRO A 505 -20.82 -2.65 -36.37
N ARG A 506 -21.74 -3.58 -36.09
CA ARG A 506 -22.39 -4.35 -37.17
C ARG A 506 -23.29 -3.40 -37.96
N PRO A 507 -23.34 -3.58 -39.29
CA PRO A 507 -24.03 -2.69 -40.21
C PRO A 507 -25.54 -2.62 -39.96
#